data_AF-M1P659-F1
#
_entry.id   AF-M1P659-F1
#
_cell.length_a   1.000
_cell.length_b   1.000
_cell.length_c   1.000
_cell.angle_alpha   90.00
_cell.angle_beta   90.00
_cell.angle_gamma   90.00
#
_symmetry.space_group_name_H-M   'P 1'
#
loop_
_entity.id
_entity.type
_entity.pdbx_description
1 polymer ?
#
loop_
_entity_poly.entity_id
_entity_poly.type
_entity_poly.pdbx_seq_one_letter_code
_entity_poly.pdbx_strand_id
1 'polypeptide(L)' 'MKTKRCTACGGDIQIYYDNEVRDDVYCNECEREYRIISMHPVKLQALETDYDYCFEEDEY' A
#
# COMPACT_ATOMS: atom_id res chain seq x y z
N MET A 1 13.14 5.76 -10.24
CA MET A 1 11.84 5.30 -9.75
C MET A 1 11.73 3.83 -10.09
N LYS A 2 11.17 3.04 -9.18
CA LYS A 2 10.76 1.65 -9.41
C LYS A 2 9.24 1.60 -9.30
N THR A 3 8.62 0.69 -10.04
CA THR A 3 7.17 0.51 -10.01
C THR A 3 6.83 -0.90 -9.54
N LYS A 4 5.85 -1.02 -8.66
CA LYS A 4 5.29 -2.29 -8.19
C LYS A 4 3.80 -2.32 -8.46
N ARG A 5 3.24 -3.52 -8.57
CA ARG A 5 1.81 -3.71 -8.79
C ARG A 5 1.10 -3.88 -7.45
N CYS A 6 0.03 -3.12 -7.26
CA CYS A 6 -0.87 -3.25 -6.13
C CYS A 6 -1.55 -4.63 -6.17
N THR A 7 -1.51 -5.36 -5.05
CA THR A 7 -2.12 -6.68 -4.94
C THR A 7 -3.64 -6.63 -4.77
N ALA A 8 -4.19 -5.46 -4.41
CA ALA A 8 -5.62 -5.28 -4.20
C ALA A 8 -6.37 -4.88 -5.49
N CYS A 9 -5.98 -3.79 -6.14
CA CYS A 9 -6.66 -3.29 -7.34
C CYS A 9 -5.92 -3.60 -8.66
N GLY A 10 -4.66 -4.05 -8.59
CA GLY A 10 -3.84 -4.26 -9.78
C GLY A 10 -3.19 -3.01 -10.36
N GLY A 11 -3.42 -1.82 -9.77
CA GLY A 11 -2.82 -0.54 -10.16
C GLY A 11 -1.34 -0.41 -9.80
N ASP A 12 -0.77 0.77 -10.10
CA ASP A 12 0.64 1.05 -9.89
C ASP A 12 0.95 1.64 -8.51
N ILE A 13 2.06 1.20 -7.93
CA ILE A 13 2.70 1.75 -6.73
C ILE A 13 4.06 2.30 -7.16
N GLN A 14 4.24 3.60 -7.03
CA GLN A 14 5.49 4.27 -7.38
C GLN A 14 6.42 4.34 -6.17
N ILE A 15 7.67 3.94 -6.37
CA ILE A 15 8.72 3.95 -5.35
C ILE A 15 9.85 4.83 -5.86
N TYR A 16 10.05 5.97 -5.21
CA TYR A 16 11.05 6.95 -5.59
C TYR A 16 12.43 6.54 -5.06
N TYR A 17 13.49 7.20 -5.54
CA TYR A 17 14.86 6.88 -5.15
C TYR A 17 15.20 7.31 -3.73
N ASP A 18 14.45 8.28 -3.20
CA ASP A 18 14.58 8.76 -1.82
C ASP A 18 13.91 7.82 -0.81
N ASN A 19 13.11 6.85 -1.28
CA ASN A 19 12.46 5.91 -0.39
C ASN A 19 13.45 4.88 0.18
N GLU A 20 13.32 4.62 1.47
CA GLU A 20 14.15 3.69 2.23
C GLU A 20 13.33 2.51 2.77
N VAL A 21 14.02 1.53 3.35
CA VAL A 21 13.34 0.44 4.05
C VAL A 21 12.62 1.02 5.27
N ARG A 22 11.38 0.57 5.50
CA ARG A 22 10.40 1.05 6.49
C ARG A 22 9.60 2.28 6.07
N ASP A 23 9.88 2.88 4.92
CA ASP A 23 8.99 3.91 4.37
C ASP A 23 7.66 3.33 3.94
N ASP A 24 6.62 4.17 4.05
CA ASP A 24 5.28 3.86 3.62
C ASP A 24 5.02 4.48 2.25
N VAL A 25 4.45 3.69 1.34
CA VAL A 25 4.13 4.04 -0.05
C VAL A 25 2.70 3.63 -0.36
N TYR A 26 2.10 4.31 -1.32
CA TYR A 26 0.67 4.20 -1.61
C TYR A 26 0.44 3.72 -3.04
N CYS A 27 -0.65 2.97 -3.25
CA CYS A 27 -1.13 2.74 -4.60
C CYS A 27 -1.77 4.01 -5.17
N ASN A 28 -1.38 4.40 -6.38
CA ASN A 28 -1.92 5.60 -7.03
C ASN A 28 -3.40 5.49 -7.43
N GLU A 29 -3.98 4.28 -7.42
CA GLU A 29 -5.37 4.06 -7.84
C GLU A 29 -6.33 3.82 -6.68
N CYS A 30 -5.94 2.99 -5.70
CA CYS A 30 -6.82 2.63 -4.57
C CYS A 30 -6.33 3.18 -3.24
N GLU A 31 -5.27 3.99 -3.25
CA GLU A 31 -4.68 4.65 -2.07
C GLU A 31 -4.25 3.69 -0.95
N ARG A 32 -4.21 2.38 -1.22
CA ARG A 32 -3.82 1.37 -0.25
C ARG A 32 -2.36 1.54 0.17
N GLU A 33 -2.12 1.42 1.47
CA GLU A 33 -0.83 1.64 2.10
C GLU A 33 0.02 0.37 2.10
N TYR A 34 1.31 0.55 1.82
CA TYR A 34 2.31 -0.51 1.82
C TYR A 34 3.58 -0.02 2.47
N ARG A 35 4.21 -0.86 3.28
CA ARG A 35 5.54 -0.61 3.85
C ARG A 35 6.63 -1.28 3.05
N ILE A 36 7.71 -0.57 2.76
CA ILE A 36 8.90 -1.13 2.12
C ILE A 36 9.65 -1.99 3.13
N ILE A 37 9.72 -3.30 2.91
CA ILE A 37 10.44 -4.24 3.79
C ILE A 37 11.83 -4.62 3.24
N SER A 38 12.12 -4.32 1.98
CA SER A 38 13.42 -4.53 1.34
C SER A 38 13.51 -3.69 0.06
N MET A 39 14.71 -3.19 -0.27
CA MET A 39 14.97 -2.43 -1.50
C MET A 39 15.70 -3.23 -2.60
N HIS A 40 16.31 -4.37 -2.25
CA HIS A 40 17.12 -5.22 -3.15
C HIS A 40 16.88 -6.73 -2.90
N PRO A 41 15.89 -7.37 -3.56
CA PRO A 41 14.87 -6.79 -4.44
C PRO A 41 13.82 -5.99 -3.64
N VAL A 42 13.10 -5.10 -4.33
CA VAL A 42 12.02 -4.33 -3.70
C VAL A 42 10.90 -5.26 -3.29
N LYS A 43 10.57 -5.26 -2.00
CA LYS A 43 9.45 -5.99 -1.40
C LYS A 43 8.60 -5.03 -0.59
N LEU A 44 7.30 -5.17 -0.72
CA LEU A 44 6.28 -4.38 -0.04
C LEU A 44 5.47 -5.30 0.85
N GLN A 45 5.12 -4.83 2.04
CA GLN A 45 4.14 -5.44 2.93
C GLN A 45 2.90 -4.55 2.92
N ALA A 46 1.74 -5.10 2.58
CA ALA A 46 0.49 -4.37 2.74
C ALA A 46 0.32 -4.04 4.22
N LEU A 47 0.13 -2.76 4.54
CA LEU A 47 -0.39 -2.39 5.83
C LEU A 47 -1.89 -2.62 5.71
N GLU A 48 -2.42 -3.60 6.45
CA GLU A 48 -3.86 -3.78 6.54
C GLU A 48 -4.41 -2.45 7.09
N THR A 49 -5.02 -1.66 6.22
CA THR A 49 -5.98 -0.68 6.68
C THR A 49 -7.13 -1.49 7.23
N ASP A 50 -7.21 -1.53 8.56
CA ASP A 50 -8.35 -1.98 9.39
C ASP A 50 -9.64 -1.17 9.08
N TYR A 51 -9.89 -0.85 7.82
CA TYR A 51 -11.22 -0.50 7.33
C TYR A 51 -11.95 -1.79 6.92
N ASP A 52 -11.95 -2.75 7.82
CA ASP A 52 -13.12 -3.59 8.09
C ASP A 52 -14.13 -2.79 8.95
N TYR A 53 -14.30 -1.49 8.63
CA TYR A 53 -15.48 -0.75 9.04
C TYR A 53 -16.63 -1.30 8.19
N CYS A 54 -17.16 -2.45 8.62
CA CYS A 54 -18.56 -2.75 8.40
C CYS A 54 -19.36 -1.56 8.95
N PHE A 55 -19.75 -0.64 8.07
CA PHE A 55 -20.95 0.15 8.30
C PHE A 55 -22.13 -0.83 8.31
N GLU A 56 -22.36 -1.49 9.45
CA GLU A 56 -23.73 -1.86 9.80
C GLU A 56 -24.36 -0.58 10.37
N GLU A 57 -24.90 0.20 9.44
CA GLU A 57 -25.82 1.29 9.72
C GLU A 57 -27.13 0.66 10.23
N ASP A 58 -27.15 0.22 11.49
CA ASP A 58 -28.40 -0.12 12.18
C ASP A 58 -28.68 0.93 13.27
N GLU A 59 -29.34 1.97 12.79
CA GLU A 59 -30.21 2.90 13.52
C GLU A 59 -30.98 2.19 14.65
N TYR A 60 -30.73 2.57 15.91
CA TYR A 60 -31.74 2.47 16.99
C TYR A 60 -31.47 3.41 18.18
#